data_AF-A0A1W0WIN7-F1
#
_entry.id   AF-A0A1W0WIN7-F1
#
_cell.length_a   1.000
_cell.length_b   1.000
_cell.length_c   1.000
_cell.angle_alpha   90.00
_cell.angle_beta   90.00
_cell.angle_gamma   90.00
#
_symmetry.space_group_name_H-M   'P 1'
#
loop_
_entity.id
_entity.type
_entity.pdbx_description
1 polymer ?
#
loop_
_entity_poly.entity_id
_entity_poly.type
_entity_poly.pdbx_seq_one_letter_code
_entity_poly.pdbx_strand_id
1 'polypeptide(L)'
;MAIGLGAKLARLLLLTFNLIFWLSGIGLVGTGIWLLVDSTKAIVFAIVQVEGQLPMIKIGAEFRCFLSCSSWVIAIGCFVILVGFLGCCGAMHENRCMLVTYFAVILVILLAELVGGILVVIYKNDLESKLQENMQRNLRGNYGVGGPVNQAVTDGFDYAQYTFACCGVAGPIDYNTSVWIAEKGAALKYQVPISCCIAKGVSYRDIKPENKEACESPDVDIWKGDRNEKGCYEEVKRVITSANGILIGVGVGIAVLELLGMLFAICLCRNIDYDI
;
A
#
# COMPACT_ATOMS: atom_id res chain seq x y z
N MET A 1 35.18 -31.72 11.80
CA MET A 1 34.21 -32.73 11.32
C MET A 1 33.67 -32.25 9.98
N ALA A 2 33.56 -33.11 8.95
CA ALA A 2 33.14 -32.68 7.63
C ALA A 2 31.62 -32.53 7.59
N ILE A 3 31.13 -31.29 7.73
CA ILE A 3 29.73 -30.93 7.49
C ILE A 3 29.35 -31.49 6.11
N GLY A 4 28.29 -32.31 6.05
CA GLY A 4 27.80 -32.88 4.80
C GLY A 4 27.50 -31.78 3.77
N LEU A 5 27.76 -32.06 2.49
CA LEU A 5 27.61 -31.07 1.41
C LEU A 5 26.24 -30.37 1.42
N GLY A 6 25.18 -31.11 1.74
CA GLY A 6 23.82 -30.58 1.86
C GLY A 6 23.63 -29.56 2.99
N ALA A 7 24.27 -29.75 4.14
CA ALA A 7 24.19 -28.81 5.25
C ALA A 7 25.00 -27.52 4.98
N LYS A 8 26.14 -27.63 4.29
CA LYS A 8 26.89 -26.46 3.80
C LYS A 8 26.07 -25.66 2.78
N LEU A 9 25.40 -26.35 1.86
CA LEU A 9 24.54 -25.71 0.87
C LEU A 9 23.33 -25.05 1.54
N ALA A 10 22.65 -25.71 2.47
CA ALA A 10 21.53 -25.14 3.22
C ALA A 10 21.95 -23.89 4.01
N ARG A 11 23.12 -23.93 4.66
CA ARG A 11 23.69 -22.77 5.36
C ARG A 11 23.97 -21.61 4.41
N LEU A 12 24.57 -21.87 3.25
CA LEU A 12 24.84 -20.86 2.24
C LEU A 12 23.53 -20.23 1.72
N LEU A 13 22.55 -21.05 1.34
CA LEU A 13 21.26 -20.58 0.83
C LEU A 13 20.51 -19.76 1.88
N LEU A 14 20.43 -20.24 3.12
CA LEU A 14 19.76 -19.53 4.22
C LEU A 14 20.44 -18.19 4.50
N LEU A 15 21.77 -18.13 4.46
CA LEU A 15 22.53 -16.89 4.63
C LEU A 15 22.29 -15.91 3.47
N THR A 16 22.39 -16.37 2.21
CA THR A 16 22.19 -15.52 1.04
C THR A 16 20.78 -14.94 1.00
N PHE A 17 19.77 -15.78 1.26
CA PHE A 17 18.38 -15.35 1.28
C PHE A 17 18.14 -14.31 2.38
N ASN A 18 18.49 -14.62 3.63
CA ASN A 18 18.26 -13.70 4.74
C ASN A 18 19.07 -12.39 4.64
N LEU A 19 20.24 -12.42 3.98
CA LEU A 19 21.00 -11.21 3.69
C LEU A 19 20.25 -10.29 2.72
N ILE A 20 19.59 -10.85 1.71
CA ILE A 20 18.74 -10.08 0.79
C ILE A 20 17.57 -9.45 1.55
N PHE A 21 16.89 -10.19 2.44
CA PHE A 21 15.82 -9.62 3.28
C PHE A 21 16.33 -8.51 4.18
N TRP A 22 17.48 -8.71 4.81
CA TRP A 22 18.08 -7.70 5.67
C TRP A 22 18.38 -6.41 4.90
N LEU A 23 18.99 -6.51 3.71
CA LEU A 23 19.24 -5.36 2.84
C LEU A 23 17.95 -4.71 2.33
N SER A 24 16.94 -5.51 1.95
CA SER A 24 15.65 -4.97 1.53
C SER A 24 14.93 -4.25 2.67
N GLY A 25 15.05 -4.74 3.89
CA GLY A 25 14.50 -4.09 5.08
C GLY A 25 15.13 -2.73 5.34
N ILE A 26 16.46 -2.59 5.18
CA ILE A 26 17.15 -1.29 5.23
C ILE A 26 16.62 -0.35 4.14
N GLY A 27 16.44 -0.87 2.93
CA GLY A 27 15.81 -0.14 1.83
C GLY A 27 14.42 0.35 2.18
N LEU A 28 13.56 -0.52 2.73
CA LEU A 28 12.20 -0.18 3.16
C LEU A 28 12.21 0.93 4.23
N VAL A 29 13.04 0.81 5.26
CA VAL A 29 13.19 1.87 6.28
C VAL A 29 13.64 3.18 5.66
N GLY A 30 14.65 3.14 4.78
CA GLY A 30 15.14 4.31 4.05
C GLY A 30 14.03 4.98 3.22
N THR A 31 13.25 4.19 2.48
CA THR A 31 12.10 4.70 1.70
C THR A 31 11.00 5.25 2.60
N GLY A 32 10.70 4.59 3.71
CA GLY A 32 9.71 5.06 4.66
C GLY A 32 10.10 6.39 5.31
N ILE A 33 11.37 6.54 5.71
CA ILE A 33 11.91 7.81 6.22
C ILE A 33 11.88 8.88 5.12
N TRP A 34 12.27 8.54 3.88
CA TRP A 34 12.19 9.46 2.76
C TRP A 34 10.76 9.97 2.55
N LEU A 35 9.77 9.07 2.62
CA LEU A 35 8.35 9.41 2.51
C LEU A 35 7.81 10.22 3.70
N LEU A 36 8.40 10.09 4.89
CA LEU A 36 8.04 10.91 6.05
C LEU A 36 8.59 12.35 5.93
N VAL A 37 9.79 12.51 5.37
CA VAL A 37 10.50 13.79 5.32
C VAL A 37 10.04 14.64 4.12
N ASP A 38 9.73 14.02 2.98
CA ASP A 38 9.33 14.73 1.77
C ASP A 38 7.79 14.83 1.68
N SER A 39 7.25 15.97 2.11
CA SER A 39 5.80 16.28 2.12
C SER A 39 5.15 16.20 0.74
N THR A 40 5.95 16.22 -0.33
CA THR A 40 5.52 16.23 -1.74
C THR A 40 5.31 14.83 -2.33
N LYS A 41 5.52 13.75 -1.56
CA LYS A 41 5.48 12.35 -2.03
C LYS A 41 4.53 11.43 -1.25
N ALA A 42 3.75 11.97 -0.30
CA ALA A 42 2.65 11.27 0.40
C ALA A 42 1.47 10.87 -0.53
N ILE A 43 1.58 11.20 -1.82
CA ILE A 43 0.54 11.27 -2.86
C ILE A 43 0.04 9.89 -3.30
N VAL A 44 0.87 8.85 -3.27
CA VAL A 44 0.48 7.51 -3.76
C VAL A 44 -0.36 6.74 -2.73
N PHE A 45 -0.34 7.14 -1.46
CA PHE A 45 -0.89 6.33 -0.36
C PHE A 45 -2.17 6.88 0.29
N ALA A 46 -2.57 8.11 -0.01
CA ALA A 46 -3.81 8.70 0.52
C ALA A 46 -5.09 8.01 -0.02
N ILE A 47 -5.01 7.37 -1.18
CA ILE A 47 -6.14 6.62 -1.79
C ILE A 47 -6.52 5.35 -1.02
N VAL A 48 -5.66 4.85 -0.13
CA VAL A 48 -5.86 3.59 0.62
C VAL A 48 -5.93 3.83 2.13
N GLN A 49 -6.28 5.05 2.58
CA GLN A 49 -6.68 5.21 3.98
C GLN A 49 -8.04 4.55 4.19
N VAL A 50 -7.99 3.25 4.51
CA VAL A 50 -9.06 2.58 5.22
C VAL A 50 -9.01 3.11 6.64
N GLU A 51 -9.71 4.23 6.89
CA GLU A 51 -10.15 4.54 8.25
C GLU A 51 -11.12 3.43 8.66
N GLY A 52 -10.57 2.35 9.21
CA GLY A 52 -11.31 1.49 10.09
C GLY A 52 -11.75 2.35 11.26
N GLN A 53 -13.01 2.73 11.29
CA GLN A 53 -13.65 3.15 12.53
C GLN A 53 -13.54 1.98 13.52
N LEU A 54 -12.47 1.94 14.31
CA LEU A 54 -12.62 1.45 15.68
C LEU A 54 -13.34 2.56 16.44
N PRO A 55 -14.59 2.35 16.88
CA PRO A 55 -15.27 3.31 17.72
C PRO A 55 -14.57 3.33 19.09
N MET A 56 -14.37 4.55 19.61
CA MET A 56 -13.68 4.89 20.87
C MET A 56 -12.16 4.68 20.84
N ILE A 57 -11.41 5.73 20.45
CA ILE A 57 -10.60 6.56 21.36
C ILE A 57 -10.37 7.89 20.60
N LYS A 58 -10.59 9.04 21.23
CA LYS A 58 -10.10 10.33 20.69
C LYS A 58 -8.57 10.33 20.79
N ILE A 59 -7.89 9.84 19.77
CA ILE A 59 -6.42 9.81 19.77
C ILE A 59 -5.86 11.10 19.16
N GLY A 60 -4.95 11.75 19.88
CA GLY A 60 -4.33 13.03 19.52
C GLY A 60 -3.53 12.98 18.22
N ALA A 61 -3.11 14.17 17.74
CA ALA A 61 -2.38 14.36 16.49
C ALA A 61 -1.14 13.47 16.32
N GLU A 62 -0.48 13.13 17.42
CA GLU A 62 0.69 12.25 17.50
C GLU A 62 0.43 10.84 16.93
N PHE A 63 -0.77 10.30 17.13
CA PHE A 63 -1.10 8.92 16.72
C PHE A 63 -1.57 8.83 15.27
N ARG A 64 -1.94 9.94 14.65
CA ARG A 64 -2.25 9.98 13.20
C ARG A 64 -1.04 9.62 12.35
N CYS A 65 0.17 9.90 12.84
CA CYS A 65 1.41 9.47 12.20
C CYS A 65 1.53 7.94 12.17
N PHE A 66 1.07 7.23 13.20
CA PHE A 66 1.02 5.76 13.24
C PHE A 66 0.02 5.16 12.23
N LEU A 67 -1.01 5.92 11.85
CA LEU A 67 -1.97 5.53 10.81
C LEU A 67 -1.51 5.87 9.38
N SER A 68 -0.38 6.56 9.21
CA SER A 68 0.18 6.85 7.89
C SER A 68 0.87 5.61 7.30
N CYS A 69 0.69 5.35 6.01
CA CYS A 69 1.33 4.23 5.30
C CYS A 69 2.86 4.26 5.43
N SER A 70 3.49 5.44 5.50
CA SER A 70 4.94 5.57 5.70
C SER A 70 5.42 4.93 7.01
N SER A 71 4.66 5.08 8.10
CA SER A 71 4.99 4.48 9.40
C SER A 71 4.88 2.96 9.36
N TRP A 72 3.89 2.42 8.63
CA TRP A 72 3.78 0.98 8.38
C TRP A 72 4.95 0.46 7.53
N VAL A 73 5.37 1.18 6.49
CA VAL A 73 6.54 0.81 5.68
C VAL A 73 7.81 0.75 6.54
N ILE A 74 8.01 1.72 7.44
CA ILE A 74 9.14 1.71 8.38
C ILE A 74 9.03 0.54 9.35
N ALA A 75 7.84 0.31 9.94
CA ALA A 75 7.63 -0.77 10.91
C ALA A 75 7.89 -2.14 10.27
N ILE A 76 7.35 -2.38 9.07
CA ILE A 76 7.60 -3.59 8.28
C ILE A 76 9.09 -3.69 7.95
N GLY A 77 9.73 -2.61 7.49
CA GLY A 77 11.17 -2.58 7.21
C GLY A 77 12.02 -2.98 8.41
N CYS A 78 11.77 -2.39 9.59
CA CYS A 78 12.44 -2.75 10.84
C CYS A 78 12.23 -4.21 11.22
N PHE A 79 10.99 -4.71 11.08
CA PHE A 79 10.68 -6.12 11.35
C PHE A 79 11.44 -7.06 10.40
N VAL A 80 11.47 -6.76 9.10
CA VAL A 80 12.23 -7.52 8.10
C VAL A 80 13.73 -7.51 8.39
N ILE A 81 14.30 -6.38 8.83
CA ILE A 81 15.70 -6.30 9.28
C ILE A 81 15.95 -7.25 10.45
N LEU A 82 15.08 -7.25 11.47
CA LEU A 82 15.23 -8.10 12.65
C LEU A 82 15.17 -9.58 12.29
N VAL A 83 14.20 -9.99 11.48
CA VAL A 83 14.06 -11.38 11.03
C VAL A 83 15.25 -11.81 10.18
N GLY A 84 15.67 -10.98 9.23
CA GLY A 84 16.86 -11.23 8.41
C GLY A 84 18.14 -11.32 9.23
N PHE A 85 18.29 -10.49 10.26
CA PHE A 85 19.42 -10.55 11.19
C PHE A 85 19.43 -11.86 11.99
N LEU A 86 18.29 -12.29 12.53
CA LEU A 86 18.16 -13.56 13.25
C LEU A 86 18.52 -14.75 12.35
N GLY A 87 18.04 -14.76 11.11
CA GLY A 87 18.36 -15.80 10.12
C GLY A 87 19.85 -15.83 9.76
N CYS A 88 20.44 -14.66 9.47
CA CYS A 88 21.87 -14.54 9.15
C CYS A 88 22.77 -14.94 10.33
N CYS A 89 22.57 -14.35 11.51
CA CYS A 89 23.39 -14.62 12.68
C CYS A 89 23.19 -16.05 13.20
N GLY A 90 21.96 -16.58 13.17
CA GLY A 90 21.69 -17.98 13.48
C GLY A 90 22.46 -18.93 12.59
N ALA A 91 22.52 -18.64 11.28
CA ALA A 91 23.30 -19.43 10.32
C ALA A 91 24.82 -19.23 10.45
N MET A 92 25.29 -18.01 10.72
CA MET A 92 26.72 -17.70 10.83
C MET A 92 27.34 -18.23 12.12
N HIS A 93 26.69 -18.00 13.26
CA HIS A 93 27.20 -18.38 14.57
C HIS A 93 26.77 -19.78 15.00
N GLU A 94 26.02 -20.51 14.16
CA GLU A 94 25.50 -21.84 14.48
C GLU A 94 24.74 -21.84 15.83
N ASN A 95 24.01 -20.76 16.10
CA ASN A 95 23.30 -20.56 17.36
C ASN A 95 21.87 -21.11 17.25
N ARG A 96 21.62 -22.25 17.92
CA ARG A 96 20.31 -22.92 17.92
C ARG A 96 19.19 -22.02 18.41
N CYS A 97 19.41 -21.22 19.45
CA CYS A 97 18.38 -20.34 20.00
C CYS A 97 17.92 -19.31 18.95
N MET A 98 18.86 -18.74 18.19
CA MET A 98 18.54 -17.80 17.11
C MET A 98 17.81 -18.48 15.95
N LEU A 99 18.22 -19.70 15.56
CA LEU A 99 17.56 -20.47 14.51
C LEU A 99 16.13 -20.90 14.89
N VAL A 100 15.92 -21.32 16.14
CA VAL A 100 14.59 -21.67 16.67
C VAL A 100 13.70 -20.44 16.75
N THR A 101 14.25 -19.29 17.19
CA THR A 101 13.51 -18.02 17.22
C THR A 101 13.12 -17.59 15.81
N TYR A 102 14.05 -17.66 14.85
CA TYR A 102 13.77 -17.39 13.43
C TYR A 102 12.65 -18.29 12.91
N PHE A 103 12.75 -19.61 13.13
CA PHE A 103 11.72 -20.56 12.75
C PHE A 103 10.34 -20.21 13.35
N ALA A 104 10.30 -19.92 14.66
CA ALA A 104 9.05 -19.59 15.35
C ALA A 104 8.42 -18.30 14.79
N VAL A 105 9.22 -17.28 14.49
CA VAL A 105 8.73 -16.04 13.89
C VAL A 105 8.18 -16.28 12.49
N ILE A 106 8.90 -16.99 11.62
CA ILE A 106 8.41 -17.33 10.27
C ILE A 106 7.13 -18.17 10.32
N LEU A 107 7.03 -19.13 11.25
CA LEU A 107 5.82 -19.93 11.41
C LEU A 107 4.61 -19.07 11.79
N VAL A 108 4.79 -18.10 12.70
CA VAL A 108 3.72 -17.16 13.08
C VAL A 108 3.30 -16.30 11.89
N ILE A 109 4.26 -15.84 11.07
CA ILE A 109 3.95 -15.07 9.86
C ILE A 109 3.14 -15.92 8.87
N LEU A 110 3.60 -17.15 8.56
CA LEU A 110 2.89 -18.05 7.65
C LEU A 110 1.44 -18.32 8.09
N LEU A 111 1.22 -18.51 9.39
CA LEU A 111 -0.13 -18.68 9.95
C LEU A 111 -0.96 -17.39 9.82
N ALA A 112 -0.35 -16.23 10.06
CA ALA A 112 -1.01 -14.94 9.89
C ALA A 112 -1.36 -14.66 8.41
N GLU A 113 -0.48 -15.02 7.46
CA GLU A 113 -0.73 -14.92 6.02
C GLU A 113 -1.88 -15.83 5.60
N LEU A 114 -1.92 -17.08 6.09
CA LEU A 114 -3.00 -18.01 5.82
C LEU A 114 -4.34 -17.46 6.32
N VAL A 115 -4.39 -17.00 7.56
CA VAL A 115 -5.59 -16.40 8.15
C VAL A 115 -5.99 -15.13 7.39
N GLY A 116 -5.04 -14.25 7.08
CA GLY A 116 -5.27 -13.02 6.32
C GLY A 116 -5.85 -13.31 4.93
N GLY A 117 -5.28 -14.28 4.21
CA GLY A 117 -5.78 -14.72 2.90
C GLY A 117 -7.22 -15.23 2.96
N ILE A 118 -7.55 -16.05 3.97
CA ILE A 118 -8.92 -16.53 4.20
C ILE A 118 -9.87 -15.36 4.50
N LEU A 119 -9.47 -14.44 5.38
CA LEU A 119 -10.29 -13.29 5.77
C LEU A 119 -10.58 -12.37 4.57
N VAL A 120 -9.59 -12.10 3.71
CA VAL A 120 -9.79 -11.29 2.50
C VAL A 120 -10.83 -11.92 1.57
N VAL A 121 -10.84 -13.24 1.44
CA VAL A 121 -11.84 -13.94 0.62
C VAL A 121 -13.24 -13.87 1.22
N ILE A 122 -13.36 -14.07 2.54
CA ILE A 122 -14.65 -14.02 3.24
C ILE A 122 -15.24 -12.60 3.24
N TYR A 123 -14.44 -11.60 3.57
CA TYR A 123 -14.89 -10.22 3.75
C TYR A 123 -14.69 -9.33 2.51
N LYS A 124 -14.46 -9.92 1.33
CA LYS A 124 -14.19 -9.18 0.10
C LYS A 124 -15.23 -8.09 -0.17
N ASN A 125 -16.52 -8.44 -0.08
CA ASN A 125 -17.60 -7.50 -0.39
C ASN A 125 -17.68 -6.35 0.63
N ASP A 126 -17.41 -6.63 1.91
CA ASP A 126 -17.36 -5.60 2.96
C ASP A 126 -16.14 -4.69 2.81
N LEU A 127 -14.99 -5.23 2.40
CA LEU A 127 -13.80 -4.45 2.11
C LEU A 127 -14.04 -3.53 0.91
N GLU A 128 -14.69 -4.05 -0.14
CA GLU A 128 -15.06 -3.29 -1.33
C GLU A 128 -16.00 -2.12 -0.99
N SER A 129 -17.04 -2.34 -0.17
CA SER A 129 -17.99 -1.30 0.22
C SER A 129 -17.36 -0.24 1.13
N LYS A 130 -16.57 -0.66 2.13
CA LYS A 130 -15.84 0.26 3.02
C LYS A 130 -14.81 1.08 2.28
N LEU A 131 -14.13 0.51 1.28
CA LEU A 131 -13.21 1.25 0.43
C LEU A 131 -13.94 2.36 -0.31
N GLN A 132 -15.07 2.05 -0.95
CA GLN A 132 -15.86 3.04 -1.68
C GLN A 132 -16.38 4.14 -0.75
N GLU A 133 -16.87 3.78 0.44
CA GLU A 133 -17.35 4.75 1.44
C GLU A 133 -16.23 5.66 1.93
N ASN A 134 -15.05 5.10 2.21
CA ASN A 134 -13.90 5.88 2.64
C ASN A 134 -13.39 6.82 1.54
N MET A 135 -13.39 6.37 0.27
CA MET A 135 -13.10 7.27 -0.85
C MET A 135 -14.11 8.41 -0.93
N GLN A 136 -15.42 8.12 -0.81
CA GLN A 136 -16.48 9.14 -0.80
C GLN A 136 -16.29 10.14 0.33
N ARG A 137 -16.03 9.66 1.55
CA ARG A 137 -15.81 10.51 2.73
C ARG A 137 -14.60 11.43 2.55
N ASN A 138 -13.49 10.89 2.05
CA ASN A 138 -12.28 11.66 1.81
C ASN A 138 -12.45 12.68 0.68
N LEU A 139 -13.13 12.33 -0.41
CA LEU A 139 -13.42 13.27 -1.49
C LEU A 139 -14.32 14.42 -1.00
N ARG A 140 -15.35 14.11 -0.19
CA ARG A 140 -16.26 15.13 0.32
C ARG A 140 -15.62 16.04 1.36
N GLY A 141 -14.87 15.47 2.30
CA GLY A 141 -14.37 16.22 3.46
C GLY A 141 -13.00 16.85 3.27
N ASN A 142 -12.12 16.23 2.48
CA ASN A 142 -10.68 16.52 2.52
C ASN A 142 -10.08 16.92 1.17
N TYR A 143 -10.75 16.63 0.05
CA TYR A 143 -10.28 17.08 -1.26
C TYR A 143 -10.28 18.60 -1.35
N GLY A 144 -9.17 19.19 -1.80
CA GLY A 144 -9.04 20.64 -2.02
C GLY A 144 -9.08 21.51 -0.77
N VAL A 145 -9.06 20.90 0.42
CA VAL A 145 -9.01 21.59 1.71
C VAL A 145 -7.55 21.90 2.07
N GLY A 146 -7.29 23.07 2.65
CA GLY A 146 -5.95 23.47 3.07
C GLY A 146 -5.32 22.52 4.10
N GLY A 147 -3.99 22.48 4.12
CA GLY A 147 -3.19 21.71 5.08
C GLY A 147 -2.49 20.48 4.47
N PRO A 148 -1.34 20.06 5.02
CA PRO A 148 -0.48 19.06 4.40
C PRO A 148 -1.10 17.66 4.27
N VAL A 149 -1.99 17.27 5.20
CA VAL A 149 -2.68 15.97 5.17
C VAL A 149 -3.74 15.92 4.06
N ASN A 150 -4.52 16.99 3.93
CA ASN A 150 -5.59 17.12 2.93
C ASN A 150 -5.04 17.27 1.51
N GLN A 151 -3.84 17.84 1.39
CA GLN A 151 -3.13 17.90 0.13
C GLN A 151 -2.80 16.51 -0.43
N ALA A 152 -2.41 15.55 0.40
CA ALA A 152 -2.17 14.17 -0.04
C ALA A 152 -3.44 13.51 -0.59
N VAL A 153 -4.61 13.79 0.00
CA VAL A 153 -5.92 13.33 -0.51
C VAL A 153 -6.20 13.94 -1.88
N THR A 154 -5.98 15.25 -2.03
CA THR A 154 -6.17 15.98 -3.30
C THR A 154 -5.29 15.40 -4.40
N ASP A 155 -3.99 15.27 -4.13
CA ASP A 155 -3.03 14.73 -5.09
C ASP A 155 -3.32 13.27 -5.44
N GLY A 156 -3.77 12.46 -4.48
CA GLY A 156 -4.15 11.06 -4.70
C GLY A 156 -5.35 10.91 -5.64
N PHE A 157 -6.37 11.76 -5.47
CA PHE A 157 -7.49 11.84 -6.41
C PHE A 157 -7.04 12.34 -7.77
N ASP A 158 -6.25 13.41 -7.84
CA ASP A 158 -5.78 13.97 -9.11
C ASP A 158 -4.92 12.97 -9.90
N TYR A 159 -4.05 12.22 -9.20
CA TYR A 159 -3.28 11.13 -9.78
C TYR A 159 -4.18 10.01 -10.32
N ALA A 160 -5.16 9.55 -9.53
CA ALA A 160 -6.06 8.49 -9.95
C ALA A 160 -6.91 8.90 -11.16
N GLN A 161 -7.45 10.12 -11.14
CA GLN A 161 -8.28 10.67 -12.21
C GLN A 161 -7.53 10.78 -13.52
N TYR A 162 -6.31 11.30 -13.47
CA TYR A 162 -5.42 11.39 -14.62
C TYR A 162 -4.99 10.01 -15.12
N THR A 163 -4.54 9.13 -14.22
CA THR A 163 -3.93 7.83 -14.57
C THR A 163 -4.95 6.82 -15.09
N PHE A 164 -6.14 6.81 -14.49
CA PHE A 164 -7.19 5.83 -14.80
C PHE A 164 -8.33 6.41 -15.65
N ALA A 165 -8.18 7.66 -16.14
CA ALA A 165 -9.18 8.34 -16.95
C ALA A 165 -10.59 8.26 -16.33
N CYS A 166 -10.68 8.68 -15.07
CA CYS A 166 -11.88 8.63 -14.25
C CYS A 166 -12.11 9.99 -13.56
N CYS A 167 -13.28 10.18 -12.94
CA CYS A 167 -13.61 11.39 -12.19
C CYS A 167 -14.51 11.08 -10.99
N GLY A 168 -14.22 11.71 -9.85
CA GLY A 168 -14.91 11.42 -8.59
C GLY A 168 -14.74 9.96 -8.14
N VAL A 169 -15.61 9.49 -7.24
CA VAL A 169 -15.56 8.10 -6.74
C VAL A 169 -16.49 7.21 -7.57
N ALA A 170 -17.77 7.58 -7.63
CA ALA A 170 -18.78 6.99 -8.51
C ALA A 170 -18.94 7.79 -9.81
N GLY A 171 -18.63 9.08 -9.79
CA GLY A 171 -18.61 9.93 -10.98
C GLY A 171 -18.39 11.42 -10.67
N PRO A 172 -18.36 12.27 -11.69
CA PRO A 172 -18.13 13.72 -11.57
C PRO A 172 -19.02 14.45 -10.55
N ILE A 173 -20.26 13.99 -10.38
CA ILE A 173 -21.27 14.61 -9.52
C ILE A 173 -20.87 14.55 -8.04
N ASP A 174 -19.98 13.64 -7.64
CA ASP A 174 -19.56 13.50 -6.24
C ASP A 174 -18.97 14.81 -5.68
N TYR A 175 -18.33 15.63 -6.53
CA TYR A 175 -17.79 16.94 -6.16
C TYR A 175 -18.85 17.95 -5.71
N ASN A 176 -20.12 17.82 -6.14
CA ASN A 176 -21.18 18.74 -5.73
C ASN A 176 -21.42 18.78 -4.22
N THR A 177 -21.02 17.72 -3.52
CA THR A 177 -21.19 17.56 -2.08
C THR A 177 -19.89 17.73 -1.29
N SER A 178 -18.81 18.16 -1.94
CA SER A 178 -17.52 18.36 -1.28
C SER A 178 -17.41 19.75 -0.64
N VAL A 179 -16.62 19.82 0.43
CA VAL A 179 -16.22 21.07 1.09
C VAL A 179 -15.55 22.02 0.09
N TRP A 180 -14.75 21.49 -0.84
CA TRP A 180 -14.09 22.27 -1.90
C TRP A 180 -15.05 23.06 -2.79
N ILE A 181 -16.19 22.48 -3.20
CA ILE A 181 -17.21 23.24 -3.94
C ILE A 181 -17.93 24.22 -3.02
N ALA A 182 -18.25 23.82 -1.78
CA ALA A 182 -18.94 24.68 -0.83
C ALA A 182 -18.15 25.96 -0.52
N GLU A 183 -16.82 25.86 -0.37
CA GLU A 183 -15.91 27.00 -0.12
C GLU A 183 -15.78 27.93 -1.32
N LYS A 184 -15.84 27.41 -2.55
CA LYS A 184 -15.80 28.24 -3.76
C LYS A 184 -17.14 28.94 -4.08
N GLY A 185 -18.23 28.51 -3.44
CA GLY A 185 -19.56 29.11 -3.55
C GLY A 185 -20.55 28.29 -4.39
N ALA A 186 -21.83 28.30 -3.98
CA ALA A 186 -22.92 27.47 -4.53
C ALA A 186 -23.25 27.68 -6.02
N ALA A 187 -22.68 28.71 -6.66
CA ALA A 187 -22.82 28.99 -8.10
C ALA A 187 -21.98 28.06 -8.99
N LEU A 188 -21.12 27.21 -8.39
CA LEU A 188 -20.17 26.34 -9.11
C LEU A 188 -20.57 24.85 -9.05
N LYS A 189 -21.88 24.56 -8.98
CA LYS A 189 -22.36 23.18 -9.10
C LYS A 189 -21.90 22.58 -10.44
N TYR A 190 -21.51 21.31 -10.42
CA TYR A 190 -20.97 20.53 -11.53
C TYR A 190 -19.53 20.86 -11.95
N GLN A 191 -18.82 21.72 -11.22
CA GLN A 191 -17.38 21.88 -11.40
C GLN A 191 -16.62 20.64 -10.92
N VAL A 192 -15.57 20.33 -11.66
CA VAL A 192 -14.62 19.25 -11.38
C VAL A 192 -13.21 19.82 -11.42
N PRO A 193 -12.22 19.17 -10.80
CA PRO A 193 -10.83 19.56 -10.99
C PRO A 193 -10.33 19.26 -12.40
N ILE A 194 -9.25 19.95 -12.81
CA ILE A 194 -8.62 19.76 -14.13
C ILE A 194 -8.13 18.33 -14.38
N SER A 195 -7.89 17.57 -13.31
CA SER A 195 -7.52 16.15 -13.33
C SER A 195 -8.63 15.23 -13.84
N CYS A 196 -9.89 15.67 -13.78
CA CYS A 196 -11.02 14.99 -14.39
C CYS A 196 -11.15 15.23 -15.90
N CYS A 197 -10.43 16.21 -16.45
CA CYS A 197 -10.56 16.56 -17.87
C CYS A 197 -9.86 15.54 -18.77
N ILE A 198 -10.41 15.34 -19.96
CA ILE A 198 -9.73 14.58 -21.01
C ILE A 198 -8.54 15.43 -21.46
N ALA A 199 -7.35 14.92 -21.17
CA ALA A 199 -6.10 15.64 -21.34
C ALA A 199 -5.04 14.73 -21.95
N LYS A 200 -4.11 15.35 -22.69
CA LYS A 200 -2.85 14.75 -23.10
C LYS A 200 -1.75 15.40 -22.27
N GLY A 201 -0.96 14.59 -21.57
CA GLY A 201 0.12 15.08 -20.72
C GLY A 201 1.21 14.03 -20.53
N VAL A 202 2.35 14.47 -19.97
CA VAL A 202 3.46 13.58 -19.59
C VAL A 202 3.30 13.11 -18.13
N SER A 203 2.58 13.88 -17.29
CA SER A 203 2.42 13.65 -15.85
C SER A 203 1.15 14.33 -15.30
N TYR A 204 0.59 13.79 -14.21
CA TYR A 204 -0.56 14.37 -13.49
C TYR A 204 -0.28 15.76 -12.88
N ARG A 205 1.00 16.16 -12.79
CA ARG A 205 1.38 17.50 -12.29
C ARG A 205 1.35 18.58 -13.37
N ASP A 206 1.32 18.18 -14.65
CA ASP A 206 1.36 19.07 -15.82
C ASP A 206 0.20 18.75 -16.76
N ILE A 207 -1.02 18.71 -16.21
CA ILE A 207 -2.22 18.37 -16.98
C ILE A 207 -2.56 19.54 -17.90
N LYS A 208 -2.63 19.24 -19.20
CA LYS A 208 -3.09 20.17 -20.24
C LYS A 208 -4.36 19.60 -20.88
N PRO A 209 -5.54 20.03 -20.41
CA PRO A 209 -6.81 19.65 -21.02
C PRO A 209 -6.85 20.07 -22.48
N GLU A 210 -7.46 19.26 -23.35
CA GLU A 210 -7.67 19.66 -24.75
C GLU A 210 -8.63 20.85 -24.82
N ASN A 211 -9.69 20.82 -24.02
CA ASN A 211 -10.65 21.92 -23.88
C ASN A 211 -11.01 22.14 -22.40
N LYS A 212 -10.24 23.00 -21.73
CA LYS A 212 -10.41 23.30 -20.30
C LYS A 212 -11.77 23.93 -20.00
N GLU A 213 -12.19 24.89 -20.82
CA GLU A 213 -13.42 25.65 -20.61
C GLU A 213 -14.65 24.75 -20.75
N ALA A 214 -14.65 23.86 -21.74
CA ALA A 214 -15.72 22.87 -21.87
C ALA A 214 -15.72 21.89 -20.69
N CYS A 215 -14.58 21.32 -20.33
CA CYS A 215 -14.48 20.37 -19.22
C CYS A 215 -14.99 20.95 -17.88
N GLU A 216 -14.62 22.18 -17.53
CA GLU A 216 -15.01 22.84 -16.27
C GLU A 216 -16.43 23.45 -16.32
N SER A 217 -17.08 23.42 -17.48
CA SER A 217 -18.44 23.93 -17.65
C SER A 217 -19.43 23.21 -16.73
N PRO A 218 -20.41 23.91 -16.15
CA PRO A 218 -21.51 23.28 -15.43
C PRO A 218 -22.56 22.66 -16.36
N ASP A 219 -22.56 23.03 -17.65
CA ASP A 219 -23.56 22.59 -18.64
C ASP A 219 -23.17 21.25 -19.26
N VAL A 220 -24.05 20.26 -19.11
CA VAL A 220 -23.88 18.88 -19.60
C VAL A 220 -23.65 18.83 -21.10
N ASP A 221 -24.33 19.66 -21.87
CA ASP A 221 -24.19 19.64 -23.32
C ASP A 221 -22.85 20.22 -23.77
N ILE A 222 -22.19 21.01 -22.91
CA ILE A 222 -20.88 21.61 -23.17
C ILE A 222 -19.74 20.69 -22.73
N TRP A 223 -19.79 20.11 -21.52
CA TRP A 223 -18.67 19.30 -21.01
C TRP A 223 -18.62 17.87 -21.56
N LYS A 224 -19.68 17.42 -22.24
CA LYS A 224 -19.78 16.08 -22.80
C LYS A 224 -18.69 15.82 -23.84
N GLY A 225 -17.86 14.82 -23.57
CA GLY A 225 -16.71 14.47 -24.42
C GLY A 225 -15.40 15.16 -24.04
N ASP A 226 -15.41 16.07 -23.06
CA ASP A 226 -14.20 16.76 -22.54
C ASP A 226 -13.89 16.37 -21.07
N ARG A 227 -14.78 15.60 -20.43
CA ARG A 227 -14.67 15.15 -19.03
C ARG A 227 -14.73 13.62 -18.94
N ASN A 228 -13.91 13.03 -18.08
CA ASN A 228 -14.04 11.61 -17.73
C ASN A 228 -15.32 11.39 -16.90
N GLU A 229 -16.21 10.51 -17.37
CA GLU A 229 -17.51 10.28 -16.71
C GLU A 229 -17.50 9.10 -15.73
N LYS A 230 -16.54 8.19 -15.87
CA LYS A 230 -16.47 6.99 -15.05
C LYS A 230 -15.96 7.30 -13.65
N GLY A 231 -16.57 6.68 -12.63
CA GLY A 231 -16.08 6.76 -11.26
C GLY A 231 -14.72 6.08 -11.07
N CYS A 232 -13.83 6.70 -10.30
CA CYS A 232 -12.50 6.14 -10.05
C CYS A 232 -12.51 4.86 -9.21
N TYR A 233 -13.53 4.62 -8.39
CA TYR A 233 -13.61 3.39 -7.61
C TYR A 233 -13.63 2.14 -8.52
N GLU A 234 -14.47 2.15 -9.56
CA GLU A 234 -14.60 1.00 -10.46
C GLU A 234 -13.35 0.80 -11.32
N GLU A 235 -12.70 1.86 -11.79
CA GLU A 235 -11.46 1.72 -12.58
C GLU A 235 -10.29 1.27 -11.71
N VAL A 236 -10.17 1.77 -10.47
CA VAL A 236 -9.17 1.25 -9.50
C VAL A 236 -9.44 -0.21 -9.17
N LYS A 237 -10.70 -0.57 -8.87
CA LYS A 237 -11.10 -1.96 -8.62
C LYS A 237 -10.82 -2.85 -9.82
N ARG A 238 -11.05 -2.37 -11.05
CA ARG A 238 -10.76 -3.09 -12.29
C ARG A 238 -9.26 -3.35 -12.45
N VAL A 239 -8.42 -2.35 -12.17
CA VAL A 239 -6.96 -2.50 -12.20
C VAL A 239 -6.51 -3.55 -11.18
N ILE A 240 -6.97 -3.45 -9.93
CA ILE A 240 -6.65 -4.43 -8.87
C ILE A 240 -7.11 -5.82 -9.30
N THR A 241 -8.34 -5.95 -9.77
CA THR A 241 -8.93 -7.24 -10.16
C THR A 241 -8.22 -7.85 -11.36
N SER A 242 -7.78 -7.03 -12.31
CA SER A 242 -6.98 -7.49 -13.46
C SER A 242 -5.60 -8.01 -13.03
N ALA A 243 -5.04 -7.44 -11.95
CA ALA A 243 -3.79 -7.86 -11.36
C ALA A 243 -3.93 -8.95 -10.27
N ASN A 244 -5.13 -9.47 -10.01
CA ASN A 244 -5.35 -10.46 -8.95
C ASN A 244 -4.47 -11.70 -9.10
N GLY A 245 -4.17 -12.13 -10.33
CA GLY A 245 -3.24 -13.23 -10.56
C GLY A 245 -1.82 -12.95 -10.04
N ILE A 246 -1.34 -11.71 -10.19
CA ILE A 246 -0.05 -11.27 -9.66
C ILE A 246 -0.09 -11.25 -8.14
N LEU A 247 -1.16 -10.71 -7.53
CA LEU A 247 -1.30 -10.64 -6.08
C LEU A 247 -1.30 -12.04 -5.43
N ILE A 248 -2.08 -12.97 -6.00
CA ILE A 248 -2.11 -14.37 -5.54
C ILE A 248 -0.74 -15.01 -5.74
N GLY A 249 -0.09 -14.78 -6.89
CA GLY A 249 1.25 -15.30 -7.18
C GLY A 249 2.30 -14.82 -6.19
N VAL A 250 2.27 -13.54 -5.80
CA VAL A 250 3.16 -12.97 -4.78
C VAL A 250 2.92 -13.64 -3.43
N GLY A 251 1.67 -13.78 -2.99
CA GLY A 251 1.34 -14.44 -1.71
C GLY A 251 1.79 -15.90 -1.67
N VAL A 252 1.54 -16.67 -2.73
CA VAL A 252 2.03 -18.06 -2.83
C VAL A 252 3.56 -18.12 -2.85
N GLY A 253 4.20 -17.19 -3.56
CA GLY A 253 5.65 -17.07 -3.59
C GLY A 253 6.25 -16.82 -2.21
N ILE A 254 5.67 -15.90 -1.44
CA ILE A 254 6.10 -15.63 -0.06
C ILE A 254 5.96 -16.88 0.79
N ALA A 255 4.80 -17.53 0.80
CA ALA A 255 4.58 -18.77 1.57
C ALA A 255 5.58 -19.88 1.22
N VAL A 256 5.94 -20.05 -0.06
CA VAL A 256 6.97 -21.01 -0.49
C VAL A 256 8.35 -20.64 0.07
N LEU A 257 8.71 -19.36 0.01
CA LEU A 257 9.98 -18.88 0.54
C LEU A 257 10.07 -19.05 2.07
N GLU A 258 8.98 -18.82 2.80
CA GLU A 258 8.88 -19.06 4.24
C GLU A 258 9.05 -20.54 4.59
N LEU A 259 8.38 -21.43 3.85
CA LEU A 259 8.52 -22.88 4.02
C LEU A 259 9.97 -23.32 3.80
N LEU A 260 10.64 -22.81 2.75
CA LEU A 260 12.05 -23.09 2.51
C LEU A 260 12.95 -22.56 3.63
N GLY A 261 12.72 -21.34 4.11
CA GLY A 261 13.44 -20.76 5.24
C GLY A 261 13.32 -21.61 6.51
N MET A 262 12.11 -22.07 6.81
CA MET A 262 11.82 -22.97 7.93
C MET A 262 12.51 -24.33 7.78
N LEU A 263 12.44 -24.94 6.60
CA LEU A 263 13.11 -26.22 6.31
C LEU A 263 14.62 -26.12 6.51
N PHE A 264 15.25 -25.08 5.95
CA PHE A 264 16.68 -24.86 6.09
C PHE A 264 17.08 -24.55 7.55
N ALA A 265 16.27 -23.79 8.29
CA ALA A 265 16.51 -23.52 9.70
C ALA A 265 16.48 -24.81 10.54
N ILE A 266 15.50 -25.70 10.33
CA ILE A 266 15.43 -26.99 11.02
C ILE A 266 16.62 -27.88 10.64
N CYS A 267 16.92 -28.00 9.34
CA CYS A 267 18.06 -28.79 8.87
C CYS A 267 19.37 -28.32 9.50
N LEU A 268 19.59 -27.01 9.58
CA LEU A 268 20.79 -26.46 10.20
C LEU A 268 20.79 -26.69 11.72
N CYS A 269 19.66 -26.44 12.40
CA CYS A 269 19.53 -26.67 13.84
C CYS A 269 19.85 -28.12 14.22
N ARG A 270 19.32 -29.09 13.47
CA ARG A 270 19.58 -30.52 13.69
C ARG A 270 21.03 -30.91 13.45
N ASN A 271 21.72 -30.28 12.50
CA ASN A 271 23.14 -30.59 12.28
C ASN A 271 24.01 -30.05 13.42
N ILE A 272 23.65 -28.89 13.99
CA ILE A 272 24.34 -28.36 15.18
C ILE A 272 24.14 -29.30 16.37
N ASP A 273 23.01 -30.02 16.48
CA ASP A 273 22.78 -31.08 17.48
C ASP A 273 23.83 -32.20 17.46
N TYR A 274 24.36 -32.55 16.29
CA TYR A 274 25.32 -33.65 16.14
C TYR A 274 26.79 -33.27 16.36
N ASP A 275 27.12 -31.97 16.40
CA ASP A 275 28.49 -31.47 16.55
C ASP A 275 28.89 -31.17 18.02
N ILE A 276 27.97 -31.33 19.00
CA ILE A 276 28.23 -31.25 20.46
C ILE A 276 28.30 -32.65 21.06
#